data_AF-A0A661SY87-F1
#
_entry.id   AF-A0A661SY87-F1
#
_cell.length_a   1.000
_cell.length_b   1.000
_cell.length_c   1.000
_cell.angle_alpha   90.00
_cell.angle_beta   90.00
_cell.angle_gamma   90.00
#
_symmetry.space_group_name_H-M   'P 1'
#
loop_
_entity.id
_entity.type
_entity.pdbx_description
1 polymer ?
#
loop_
_entity_poly.entity_id
_entity_poly.type
_entity_poly.pdbx_seq_one_letter_code
_entity_poly.pdbx_strand_id
1 'polypeptide(L)'
;ASGIGFIGKNTSFIIPGYGSYVFLAEVLTTAALEFPDPEPLECRCGSCTRCLDACPAGAITSPFSMDASRCLSYLTIEHGGPLGPETGGKMGDCFFGCDACQEVCPFNRGEREREPSLPPAAAILEMDEKAFGGRFGKTAFSRAGLEKIKENIRAIRRQKGG
;
A
#
# COMPACT_ATOMS: atom_id res chain seq x y z
N ALA A 1 -7.96 -18.60 12.19
CA ALA A 1 -6.74 -17.87 11.78
C ALA A 1 -5.62 -18.90 11.65
N SER A 2 -4.80 -18.91 10.60
CA SER A 2 -3.84 -20.00 10.32
C SER A 2 -2.58 -20.03 11.19
N GLY A 3 -2.41 -19.10 12.15
CA GLY A 3 -1.25 -19.06 13.03
C GLY A 3 0.08 -18.74 12.33
N ILE A 4 0.05 -18.19 11.11
CA ILE A 4 1.29 -17.94 10.33
C ILE A 4 1.90 -16.54 10.59
N GLY A 5 1.21 -15.68 11.33
CA GLY A 5 1.63 -14.29 11.53
C GLY A 5 0.72 -13.54 12.49
N PHE A 6 1.00 -12.26 12.67
CA PHE A 6 0.28 -11.37 13.58
C PHE A 6 -0.06 -10.04 12.89
N ILE A 7 -1.06 -9.32 13.40
CA ILE A 7 -1.40 -7.98 12.92
C ILE A 7 -0.49 -6.95 13.60
N GLY A 8 0.18 -6.12 12.81
CA GLY A 8 0.99 -5.01 13.29
C GLY A 8 0.15 -3.79 13.68
N LYS A 9 0.75 -2.83 14.40
CA LYS A 9 0.08 -1.57 14.75
C LYS A 9 -0.33 -0.72 13.53
N ASN A 10 0.30 -0.96 12.37
CA ASN A 10 -0.05 -0.37 11.07
C ASN A 10 -1.20 -1.11 10.35
N THR A 11 -1.85 -2.06 11.03
CA THR A 11 -2.93 -2.93 10.52
C THR A 11 -2.52 -3.90 9.41
N SER A 12 -1.24 -4.00 9.05
CA SER A 12 -0.76 -5.02 8.11
C SER A 12 -0.57 -6.37 8.80
N PHE A 13 -0.74 -7.45 8.06
CA PHE A 13 -0.34 -8.79 8.51
C PHE A 13 1.17 -8.96 8.36
N ILE A 14 1.82 -9.50 9.40
CA ILE A 14 3.27 -9.64 9.49
C ILE A 14 3.59 -11.12 9.75
N ILE A 15 4.39 -11.71 8.86
CA ILE A 15 4.93 -13.05 9.02
C ILE A 15 6.37 -12.93 9.56
N PRO A 16 6.68 -13.52 10.73
CA PRO A 16 8.05 -13.53 11.26
C PRO A 16 9.05 -14.04 10.22
N GLY A 17 10.14 -13.30 10.01
CA GLY A 17 11.18 -13.62 9.02
C GLY A 17 10.92 -13.10 7.60
N TYR A 18 9.65 -12.89 7.20
CA TYR A 18 9.27 -12.37 5.88
C TYR A 18 8.80 -10.91 5.92
N GLY A 19 8.28 -10.45 7.06
CA GLY A 19 7.68 -9.13 7.20
C GLY A 19 6.26 -9.08 6.67
N SER A 20 5.86 -7.91 6.15
CA SER A 20 4.53 -7.61 5.61
C SER A 20 4.47 -7.51 4.10
N TYR A 21 5.58 -7.71 3.38
CA TYR A 21 5.62 -7.74 1.92
C TYR A 21 5.21 -9.12 1.41
N VAL A 22 3.97 -9.50 1.71
CA VAL A 22 3.39 -10.79 1.35
C VAL A 22 2.00 -10.57 0.77
N PHE A 23 1.63 -11.38 -0.23
CA PHE A 23 0.25 -11.44 -0.69
C PHE A 23 -0.53 -12.45 0.14
N LEU A 24 -1.76 -12.08 0.50
CA LEU A 24 -2.69 -12.97 1.18
C LEU A 24 -3.69 -13.52 0.17
N ALA A 25 -3.90 -14.83 0.24
CA ALA A 25 -4.95 -15.53 -0.49
C ALA A 25 -5.64 -16.49 0.46
N GLU A 26 -6.95 -16.66 0.30
CA GLU A 26 -7.73 -17.64 1.03
C GLU A 26 -8.49 -18.53 0.06
N VAL A 27 -8.63 -19.80 0.44
CA VAL A 27 -9.40 -20.80 -0.30
C VAL A 27 -10.48 -21.33 0.62
N LEU A 28 -11.73 -21.01 0.30
CA LEU A 28 -12.91 -21.55 0.97
C LEU A 28 -13.19 -22.92 0.36
N THR A 29 -13.18 -23.97 1.17
CA THR A 29 -13.40 -25.35 0.71
C THR A 29 -14.25 -26.13 1.69
N THR A 30 -15.01 -27.10 1.18
CA THR A 30 -15.74 -28.10 1.97
C THR A 30 -14.95 -29.38 2.15
N ALA A 31 -13.74 -29.48 1.58
CA ALA A 31 -12.87 -30.63 1.77
C ALA A 31 -12.56 -30.80 3.27
N ALA A 32 -12.66 -32.03 3.76
CA ALA A 32 -12.21 -32.35 5.10
C ALA A 32 -10.68 -32.31 5.12
N LEU A 33 -10.12 -31.35 5.84
CA LEU A 33 -8.68 -31.16 5.98
C LEU A 33 -8.34 -31.26 7.47
N GLU A 34 -7.31 -32.05 7.79
CA GLU A 34 -6.75 -32.08 9.13
C GLU A 34 -5.83 -30.87 9.29
N PHE A 35 -6.21 -29.94 10.15
CA PHE A 35 -5.37 -28.82 10.55
C PHE A 35 -4.99 -29.00 12.03
N PRO A 36 -3.71 -28.81 12.41
CA PRO A 36 -3.40 -28.57 13.81
C PRO A 36 -4.14 -27.30 14.23
N ASP A 37 -4.74 -27.28 15.43
CA ASP A 37 -5.37 -26.07 15.96
C ASP A 37 -4.32 -24.95 16.03
N PRO A 38 -4.41 -23.94 15.15
CA PRO A 38 -3.35 -22.95 15.06
C PRO A 38 -3.51 -21.93 16.18
N GLU A 39 -2.50 -21.81 17.03
CA GLU A 39 -2.45 -20.74 18.02
C GLU A 39 -2.17 -19.39 17.34
N PRO A 40 -2.97 -18.34 17.59
CA PRO A 40 -2.69 -17.00 17.10
C PRO A 40 -1.35 -16.50 17.62
N LEU A 41 -0.52 -15.92 16.76
CA LEU A 41 0.69 -15.23 17.22
C LEU A 41 0.31 -13.91 17.84
N GLU A 42 0.83 -13.66 19.05
CA GLU A 42 0.72 -12.36 19.68
C GLU A 42 1.46 -11.28 18.89
N CYS A 43 0.95 -10.05 18.98
CA CYS A 43 1.58 -8.90 18.34
C CYS A 43 2.97 -8.65 18.94
N ARG A 44 3.99 -8.60 18.09
CA ARG A 44 5.39 -8.39 18.50
C ARG A 44 5.87 -6.95 18.40
N CYS A 45 4.96 -5.99 18.20
CA CYS A 45 5.34 -4.57 18.02
C CYS A 45 5.93 -3.93 19.28
N GLY A 46 5.62 -4.43 20.47
CA GLY A 46 6.06 -3.83 21.74
C GLY A 46 5.69 -2.34 21.84
N SER A 47 6.63 -1.50 22.29
CA SER A 47 6.46 -0.05 22.40
C SER A 47 6.64 0.73 21.08
N CYS A 48 6.97 0.06 19.96
CA CYS A 48 7.24 0.72 18.68
C CYS A 48 6.04 1.54 18.17
N THR A 49 6.30 2.75 17.66
CA THR A 49 5.31 3.66 17.06
C THR A 49 5.68 4.12 15.64
N ARG A 50 6.79 3.64 15.06
CA ARG A 50 7.36 4.16 13.81
C ARG A 50 6.35 4.34 12.67
N CYS A 51 5.45 3.38 12.48
CA CYS A 51 4.44 3.44 11.43
C CYS A 51 3.36 4.51 11.68
N LEU A 52 3.01 4.78 12.93
CA LEU A 52 2.09 5.86 13.31
C LEU A 52 2.75 7.20 13.00
N ASP A 53 4.01 7.35 13.41
CA ASP A 53 4.78 8.59 13.27
C ASP A 53 5.10 8.91 11.79
N ALA A 54 5.34 7.87 10.98
CA ALA A 54 5.71 8.03 9.57
C ALA A 54 4.50 8.17 8.62
N CYS A 55 3.26 7.95 9.08
CA CYS A 55 2.09 7.97 8.21
C CYS A 55 1.85 9.40 7.67
N PRO A 56 2.05 9.68 6.36
CA PRO A 56 2.09 11.07 5.88
C PRO A 56 0.74 11.79 6.02
N ALA A 57 -0.35 11.03 5.94
CA ALA A 57 -1.70 11.54 6.08
C ALA A 57 -2.30 11.32 7.49
N GLY A 58 -1.54 10.76 8.43
CA GLY A 58 -2.02 10.41 9.76
C GLY A 58 -3.22 9.46 9.73
N ALA A 59 -3.25 8.54 8.77
CA ALA A 59 -4.34 7.59 8.58
C ALA A 59 -4.35 6.52 9.68
N ILE A 60 -3.20 6.17 10.26
CA ILE A 60 -3.13 5.26 11.42
C ILE A 60 -3.43 6.09 12.67
N THR A 61 -4.68 6.07 13.14
CA THR A 61 -5.19 6.96 14.20
C THR A 61 -4.79 6.50 15.60
N SER A 62 -4.57 5.20 15.77
CA SER A 62 -4.06 4.57 16.99
C SER A 62 -3.54 3.16 16.67
N PRO A 63 -2.81 2.48 17.56
CA PRO A 63 -2.39 1.10 17.34
C PRO A 63 -3.56 0.22 16.90
N PHE A 64 -3.41 -0.48 15.76
CA PHE A 64 -4.43 -1.38 15.19
C PHE A 64 -5.68 -0.68 14.63
N SER A 65 -5.69 0.65 14.52
CA SER A 65 -6.80 1.42 13.99
C SER A 65 -6.36 2.34 12.86
N MET A 66 -7.15 2.40 11.79
CA MET A 66 -6.87 3.24 10.63
C MET A 66 -8.16 3.89 10.12
N ASP A 67 -8.05 5.16 9.73
CA ASP A 67 -9.05 5.87 8.93
C ASP A 67 -8.68 5.75 7.45
N ALA A 68 -9.38 4.86 6.73
CA ALA A 68 -9.16 4.63 5.30
C ALA A 68 -9.41 5.87 4.44
N SER A 69 -10.28 6.80 4.87
CA SER A 69 -10.57 8.03 4.12
C SER A 69 -9.36 8.97 4.03
N ARG A 70 -8.37 8.77 4.90
CA ARG A 70 -7.09 9.50 4.92
C ARG A 70 -5.95 8.70 4.32
N CYS A 71 -6.09 7.38 4.16
CA CYS A 71 -5.00 6.52 3.73
C CYS A 71 -4.64 6.80 2.27
N LEU A 72 -3.38 7.19 2.02
CA LEU A 72 -2.91 7.49 0.66
C LEU A 72 -3.04 6.27 -0.28
N SER A 73 -2.89 5.06 0.23
CA SER A 73 -3.09 3.84 -0.58
C SER A 73 -4.53 3.75 -1.11
N TYR A 74 -5.52 3.92 -0.23
CA TYR A 74 -6.93 3.98 -0.62
C TYR A 74 -7.21 5.15 -1.58
N LEU A 75 -6.74 6.36 -1.23
CA LEU A 75 -7.01 7.57 -1.98
C LEU A 75 -6.44 7.56 -3.40
N THR A 76 -5.29 6.93 -3.60
CA THR A 76 -4.62 6.86 -4.90
C THR A 76 -5.13 5.72 -5.78
N ILE A 77 -5.69 4.65 -5.19
CA ILE A 77 -6.12 3.45 -5.92
C ILE A 77 -7.64 3.37 -6.09
N GLU A 78 -8.40 3.56 -5.00
CA GLU A 78 -9.83 3.19 -4.95
C GLU A 78 -10.76 4.41 -4.91
N HIS A 79 -10.30 5.56 -4.42
CA HIS A 79 -11.14 6.76 -4.35
C HIS A 79 -11.46 7.31 -5.75
N GLY A 80 -12.75 7.38 -6.10
CA GLY A 80 -13.20 7.82 -7.44
C GLY A 80 -13.17 9.32 -7.72
N GLY A 81 -12.77 10.15 -6.75
CA GLY A 81 -12.70 11.61 -6.89
C GLY A 81 -11.28 12.16 -7.09
N PRO A 82 -11.17 13.43 -7.51
CA PRO A 82 -9.88 14.11 -7.62
C PRO A 82 -9.28 14.34 -6.24
N LEU A 83 -7.96 14.22 -6.13
CA LEU A 83 -7.25 14.52 -4.89
C LEU A 83 -7.00 16.03 -4.79
N GLY A 84 -7.37 16.61 -3.64
CA GLY A 84 -7.14 18.02 -3.34
C GLY A 84 -5.65 18.38 -3.17
N PRO A 85 -5.32 19.68 -3.20
CA PRO A 85 -3.93 20.16 -3.04
C PRO A 85 -3.25 19.65 -1.76
N GLU A 86 -3.98 19.62 -0.65
CA GLU A 86 -3.47 19.17 0.65
C GLU A 86 -3.04 17.69 0.62
N THR A 87 -3.87 16.81 0.05
CA THR A 87 -3.54 15.39 -0.13
C THR A 87 -2.34 15.23 -1.06
N GLY A 88 -2.31 15.97 -2.17
CA GLY A 88 -1.17 15.99 -3.10
C GLY A 88 0.16 16.33 -2.42
N GLY A 89 0.16 17.27 -1.48
CA GLY A 89 1.35 17.65 -0.72
C GLY A 89 1.89 16.55 0.20
N LYS A 90 1.01 15.64 0.65
CA LYS A 90 1.37 14.52 1.53
C LYS A 90 1.84 13.28 0.76
N MET A 91 1.64 13.24 -0.56
CA MET A 91 1.94 12.06 -1.39
C MET A 91 3.44 11.90 -1.70
N GLY A 92 4.25 12.96 -1.62
CA GLY A 92 5.64 12.89 -2.08
C GLY A 92 5.71 12.46 -3.54
N ASP A 93 6.34 11.32 -3.83
CA ASP A 93 6.37 10.70 -5.16
C ASP A 93 5.41 9.49 -5.29
N CYS A 94 4.60 9.21 -4.27
CA CYS A 94 3.63 8.10 -4.23
C CYS A 94 2.34 8.44 -5.00
N PHE A 95 2.37 8.33 -6.33
CA PHE A 95 1.18 8.53 -7.18
C PHE A 95 0.29 7.28 -7.32
N PHE A 96 0.70 6.13 -6.78
CA PHE A 96 -0.05 4.88 -6.77
C PHE A 96 0.35 4.06 -5.53
N GLY A 97 -0.59 3.81 -4.62
CA GLY A 97 -0.29 3.15 -3.34
C GLY A 97 0.49 4.03 -2.37
N CYS A 98 0.82 3.47 -1.20
CA CYS A 98 1.70 4.09 -0.22
C CYS A 98 2.27 3.01 0.71
N ASP A 99 3.58 2.88 0.76
CA ASP A 99 4.28 1.90 1.58
C ASP A 99 4.92 2.50 2.84
N ALA A 100 4.75 3.80 3.11
CA ALA A 100 5.48 4.51 4.16
C ALA A 100 5.40 3.82 5.54
N CYS A 101 4.24 3.26 5.90
CA CYS A 101 4.07 2.55 7.17
C CYS A 101 4.72 1.16 7.21
N GLN A 102 4.93 0.53 6.05
CA GLN A 102 5.63 -0.74 5.89
C GLN A 102 7.15 -0.51 5.75
N GLU A 103 7.60 0.54 5.06
CA GLU A 103 9.00 0.87 4.86
C GLU A 103 9.74 1.16 6.17
N VAL A 104 9.09 1.83 7.12
CA VAL A 104 9.67 2.09 8.45
C VAL A 104 9.51 0.91 9.43
N CYS A 105 8.76 -0.13 9.05
CA CYS A 105 8.43 -1.24 9.93
C CYS A 105 9.69 -2.09 10.22
N PRO A 106 10.09 -2.28 11.50
CA PRO A 106 11.29 -3.06 11.83
C PRO A 106 11.24 -4.53 11.45
N PHE A 107 10.08 -5.06 11.06
CA PHE A 107 9.91 -6.45 10.62
C PHE A 107 10.20 -6.64 9.12
N ASN A 108 10.27 -5.57 8.33
CA ASN A 108 10.56 -5.63 6.88
C ASN A 108 12.07 -5.53 6.58
N ARG A 109 12.89 -6.26 7.33
CA ARG A 109 14.36 -6.26 7.15
C ARG A 109 14.73 -7.18 5.98
N GLY A 110 15.34 -6.63 4.93
CA GLY A 110 15.84 -7.39 3.79
C GLY A 110 16.06 -6.51 2.56
N GLU A 111 16.81 -7.01 1.59
CA GLU A 111 16.91 -6.38 0.28
C GLU A 111 15.53 -6.41 -0.39
N ARG A 112 15.00 -5.24 -0.79
CA ARG A 112 13.88 -5.20 -1.74
C ARG A 112 14.41 -5.74 -3.05
N GLU A 113 13.79 -6.78 -3.60
CA GLU A 113 13.90 -7.03 -5.04
C GLU A 113 13.52 -5.72 -5.74
N ARG A 114 14.47 -5.12 -6.46
CA ARG A 114 14.20 -3.90 -7.22
C ARG A 114 13.30 -4.29 -8.38
N GLU A 115 12.00 -4.10 -8.21
CA GLU A 115 11.03 -4.17 -9.31
C GLU A 115 11.40 -3.19 -10.44
N PRO A 116 10.96 -3.48 -11.69
CA PRO A 116 11.27 -2.66 -12.85
C PRO A 116 10.90 -1.20 -12.62
N SER A 117 11.84 -0.31 -12.96
CA SER A 117 11.64 1.14 -12.84
C SER A 117 10.38 1.55 -13.61
N LEU A 118 9.42 2.15 -12.91
CA LEU A 118 8.32 2.84 -13.55
C LEU A 118 8.87 3.87 -14.56
N PRO A 119 8.21 4.08 -15.71
CA PRO A 119 8.61 5.16 -16.59
C PRO A 119 8.45 6.50 -15.85
N PRO A 120 9.19 7.55 -16.26
CA PRO A 120 9.03 8.87 -15.66
C PRO A 120 7.57 9.30 -15.68
N ALA A 121 7.11 9.99 -14.63
CA ALA A 121 5.72 10.45 -14.53
C ALA A 121 5.27 11.27 -15.76
N ALA A 122 6.19 11.98 -16.41
CA ALA A 122 5.90 12.69 -17.66
C ALA A 122 5.48 11.74 -18.79
N ALA A 123 6.14 10.59 -18.92
CA ALA A 123 5.78 9.61 -19.94
C ALA A 123 4.40 8.99 -19.67
N ILE A 124 4.01 8.80 -18.40
CA ILE A 124 2.67 8.29 -18.03
C ILE A 124 1.58 9.30 -18.41
N LEU A 125 1.83 10.60 -18.24
CA LEU A 125 0.87 11.65 -18.60
C LEU A 125 0.54 11.67 -20.11
N GLU A 126 1.50 11.29 -20.95
CA GLU A 126 1.36 11.23 -22.40
C GLU A 126 0.81 9.87 -22.91
N MET A 127 0.64 8.86 -22.05
CA MET A 127 0.08 7.57 -22.46
C MET A 127 -1.40 7.71 -22.84
N ASP A 128 -1.85 6.92 -23.82
CA ASP A 128 -3.25 6.62 -24.05
C ASP A 128 -3.65 5.28 -23.42
N GLU A 129 -4.94 4.96 -23.44
CA GLU A 129 -5.47 3.70 -22.87
C GLU A 129 -4.87 2.45 -23.54
N LYS A 130 -4.54 2.52 -24.83
CA LYS A 130 -3.95 1.40 -25.56
C LYS A 130 -2.52 1.13 -25.09
N ALA A 131 -1.70 2.16 -24.97
CA ALA A 131 -0.34 2.08 -24.48
C ALA A 131 -0.31 1.66 -23.00
N PHE A 132 -1.20 2.22 -22.18
CA PHE A 132 -1.33 1.86 -20.77
C PHE A 132 -1.77 0.40 -20.60
N GLY A 133 -2.82 -0.02 -21.29
CA GLY A 133 -3.31 -1.41 -21.25
C GLY A 133 -2.26 -2.41 -21.73
N GLY A 134 -1.53 -2.08 -22.80
CA GLY A 134 -0.45 -2.93 -23.31
C GLY A 134 0.72 -3.10 -22.34
N ARG A 135 1.04 -2.08 -21.54
CA ARG A 135 2.17 -2.10 -20.59
C ARG A 135 1.80 -2.55 -19.17
N PHE A 136 0.66 -2.10 -18.67
CA PHE A 136 0.26 -2.21 -17.25
C PHE A 136 -1.03 -3.00 -17.03
N GLY A 137 -1.74 -3.41 -18.09
CA GLY A 137 -3.06 -4.05 -17.97
C GLY A 137 -3.09 -5.34 -17.16
N LYS A 138 -1.94 -6.02 -17.01
CA LYS A 138 -1.77 -7.25 -16.21
C LYS A 138 -1.10 -7.02 -14.85
N THR A 139 -0.97 -5.77 -14.43
CA THR A 139 -0.35 -5.38 -13.16
C THR A 139 -1.39 -4.72 -12.26
N ALA A 140 -1.06 -4.50 -10.98
CA ALA A 140 -1.95 -3.81 -10.05
C ALA A 140 -2.34 -2.39 -10.51
N PHE A 141 -1.57 -1.74 -11.38
CA PHE A 141 -1.88 -0.42 -11.94
C PHE A 141 -3.22 -0.37 -12.67
N SER A 142 -3.65 -1.49 -13.27
CA SER A 142 -4.95 -1.55 -13.96
C SER A 142 -6.13 -1.37 -13.01
N ARG A 143 -5.94 -1.58 -11.70
CA ARG A 143 -6.98 -1.38 -10.68
C ARG A 143 -7.40 0.09 -10.58
N ALA A 144 -6.43 1.01 -10.56
CA ALA A 144 -6.71 2.44 -10.53
C ALA A 144 -7.09 2.99 -11.91
N GLY A 145 -6.45 2.46 -12.96
CA GLY A 145 -6.63 2.93 -14.33
C GLY A 145 -5.80 4.18 -14.65
N LEU A 146 -5.65 4.47 -15.95
CA LEU A 146 -4.75 5.51 -16.45
C LEU A 146 -5.14 6.91 -15.96
N GLU A 147 -6.41 7.28 -16.11
CA GLU A 147 -6.85 8.64 -15.76
C GLU A 147 -6.65 8.96 -14.28
N LYS A 148 -6.96 8.01 -13.39
CA LYS A 148 -6.70 8.18 -11.95
C LYS A 148 -5.22 8.40 -11.66
N ILE A 149 -4.33 7.62 -12.29
CA ILE A 149 -2.89 7.80 -12.13
C ILE A 149 -2.43 9.17 -12.64
N LYS A 150 -2.93 9.62 -13.79
CA LYS A 150 -2.62 10.95 -14.32
C LYS A 150 -3.10 12.07 -13.39
N GLU A 151 -4.29 11.93 -12.81
CA GLU A 151 -4.81 12.87 -11.80
C GLU A 151 -3.92 12.93 -10.57
N ASN A 152 -3.50 11.77 -10.03
CA ASN A 152 -2.59 11.69 -8.89
C ASN A 152 -1.25 12.38 -9.19
N ILE A 153 -0.67 12.13 -10.37
CA ILE A 153 0.58 12.80 -10.81
C ILE A 153 0.39 14.32 -10.88
N ARG A 154 -0.73 14.79 -11.43
CA ARG A 154 -1.03 16.23 -11.51
C ARG A 154 -1.22 16.84 -10.12
N ALA A 155 -1.86 16.12 -9.19
CA ALA A 155 -2.03 16.56 -7.81
C ALA A 155 -0.69 16.79 -7.10
N ILE A 156 0.29 15.88 -7.29
CA ILE A 156 1.66 16.07 -6.78
C ILE A 156 2.34 17.28 -7.45
N ARG A 157 2.27 17.40 -8.78
CA ARG A 157 2.99 18.46 -9.52
C ARG A 157 2.50 19.87 -9.19
N ARG A 158 1.20 20.05 -8.91
CA ARG A 158 0.64 21.35 -8.49
C ARG A 158 1.29 21.90 -7.21
N GLN A 159 1.94 21.05 -6.41
CA GLN A 159 2.63 21.45 -5.18
C GLN A 159 4.11 21.80 -5.41
N LYS A 160 4.78 21.19 -6.39
CA LYS A 160 6.21 21.45 -6.68
C LYS A 160 6.45 22.73 -7.50
N GLY A 161 5.40 23.38 -7.99
CA GLY A 161 5.45 24.60 -8.82
C GLY A 161 5.01 25.88 -8.10
N GLY A 162 4.98 25.87 -6.76
CA GLY A 162 4.75 27.05 -5.92
C GLY A 162 6.04 27.50 -5.24
#